data_AF-A0A9E1ZW44-F1
#
_entry.id   AF-A0A9E1ZW44-F1
#
_cell.length_a   1.000
_cell.length_b   1.000
_cell.length_c   1.000
_cell.angle_alpha   90.00
_cell.angle_beta   90.00
_cell.angle_gamma   90.00
#
_symmetry.space_group_name_H-M   'P 1'
#
loop_
_entity.id
_entity.type
_entity.pdbx_description
1 polymer ?
#
loop_
_entity_poly.entity_id
_entity_poly.type
_entity_poly.pdbx_seq_one_letter_code
_entity_poly.pdbx_strand_id
1 'polypeptide(L)'
;MSQDREYALQSNAWPFAEARSILKQLGDKVPEKGYVLFQTGYGPSGLPHIGTFGEVARTSMVRKAFETLSDIPTRLFAFSDDMDGLRKVPDNVPNKEMLAEHLEKPLTQVPDPFGTHESFGHHNNARLRTFLDAFGFDYEFKSATDCYTSGEFDATLLKVLERFDAVINVILPTLGA
;
A
#
# COMPACT_ATOMS: atom_id res chain seq x y z
N MET A 1 21.17 -21.72 14.36
CA MET A 1 19.82 -21.43 13.83
C MET A 1 18.81 -21.90 14.86
N SER A 2 17.75 -21.14 15.12
CA SER A 2 16.69 -21.60 16.04
C SER A 2 15.92 -22.76 15.41
N GLN A 3 15.30 -23.58 16.25
CA GLN A 3 14.41 -24.68 15.82
C GLN A 3 13.26 -24.15 14.94
N ASP A 4 12.72 -22.98 15.26
CA ASP A 4 11.68 -22.30 14.48
C ASP A 4 12.13 -21.95 13.07
N ARG A 5 13.39 -21.50 12.89
CA ARG A 5 13.96 -21.18 11.57
C ARG A 5 14.11 -22.43 10.71
N GLU A 6 14.45 -23.56 11.30
CA GLU A 6 14.54 -24.84 10.59
C GLU A 6 13.15 -25.31 10.11
N TYR A 7 12.14 -25.24 10.98
CA TYR A 7 10.76 -25.55 10.58
C TYR A 7 10.23 -24.59 9.51
N ALA A 8 10.53 -23.29 9.62
CA ALA A 8 10.17 -22.28 8.63
C ALA A 8 10.79 -22.58 7.25
N LEU A 9 12.05 -23.02 7.21
CA LEU A 9 12.74 -23.38 5.96
C LEU A 9 12.07 -24.55 5.23
N GLN A 10 11.54 -25.51 5.99
CA GLN A 10 10.88 -26.71 5.45
C GLN A 10 9.37 -26.54 5.23
N SER A 11 8.78 -25.44 5.72
CA SER A 11 7.34 -25.21 5.63
C SER A 11 6.86 -24.99 4.19
N ASN A 12 5.81 -25.72 3.80
CA ASN A 12 5.13 -25.56 2.51
C ASN A 12 4.00 -24.53 2.55
N ALA A 13 3.77 -23.85 3.68
CA ALA A 13 2.79 -22.77 3.75
C ALA A 13 3.23 -21.62 2.83
N TRP A 14 2.27 -21.07 2.08
CA TRP A 14 2.55 -20.07 1.04
C TRP A 14 3.36 -18.84 1.51
N PRO A 15 3.22 -18.29 2.74
CA PRO A 15 4.02 -17.14 3.15
C PRO A 15 5.52 -17.46 3.22
N PHE A 16 5.87 -18.69 3.64
CA PHE A 16 7.26 -19.12 3.69
C PHE A 16 7.83 -19.42 2.30
N ALA A 17 6.99 -19.87 1.36
CA ALA A 17 7.40 -20.01 -0.04
C ALA A 17 7.78 -18.65 -0.65
N GLU A 18 6.93 -17.63 -0.47
CA GLU A 18 7.22 -16.26 -0.92
C GLU A 18 8.44 -15.67 -0.22
N ALA A 19 8.53 -15.81 1.10
CA ALA A 19 9.66 -15.30 1.88
C ALA A 19 11.01 -15.92 1.44
N ARG A 20 11.05 -17.23 1.14
CA ARG A 20 12.25 -17.88 0.59
C ARG A 20 12.61 -17.35 -0.80
N SER A 21 11.62 -17.07 -1.64
CA SER A 21 11.84 -16.46 -2.96
C SER A 21 12.51 -15.10 -2.83
N ILE A 22 12.03 -14.25 -1.92
CA ILE A 22 12.61 -12.93 -1.62
C ILE A 22 14.05 -13.09 -1.12
N LEU A 23 14.32 -13.99 -0.17
CA LEU A 23 15.68 -14.21 0.35
C LEU A 23 16.64 -14.67 -0.74
N LYS A 24 16.19 -15.59 -1.59
CA LYS A 24 16.99 -16.06 -2.73
C LYS A 24 17.33 -14.92 -3.69
N GLN A 25 16.40 -14.01 -3.95
CA GLN A 25 16.64 -12.84 -4.80
C GLN A 25 17.62 -11.85 -4.18
N LEU A 26 17.54 -11.64 -2.87
CA LEU A 26 18.48 -10.78 -2.13
C LEU A 26 19.88 -11.38 -2.02
N GLY A 27 20.01 -12.71 -2.14
CA GLY A 27 21.28 -13.42 -1.97
C GLY A 27 21.88 -13.19 -0.59
N ASP A 28 21.02 -13.16 0.44
CA ASP A 28 21.35 -12.87 1.85
C ASP A 28 22.03 -11.50 2.10
N LYS A 29 21.93 -10.57 1.14
CA LYS A 29 22.47 -9.22 1.31
C LYS A 29 21.41 -8.27 1.87
N VAL A 30 21.83 -7.49 2.86
CA VAL A 30 21.04 -6.35 3.34
C VAL A 30 21.06 -5.26 2.25
N PRO A 31 19.90 -4.73 1.82
CA PRO A 31 19.86 -3.60 0.90
C PRO A 31 20.61 -2.37 1.44
N GLU A 32 21.09 -1.48 0.57
CA GLU A 32 21.82 -0.26 1.00
C GLU A 32 21.03 0.60 1.99
N LYS A 33 19.70 0.65 1.85
CA LYS A 33 18.79 1.34 2.77
C LYS A 33 18.64 0.68 4.15
N GLY A 34 19.29 -0.47 4.38
CA GLY A 34 19.35 -1.17 5.67
C GLY A 34 18.19 -2.11 5.99
N TYR A 35 17.17 -2.19 5.15
CA TYR A 35 15.98 -3.01 5.38
C TYR A 35 15.31 -3.46 4.09
N VAL A 36 14.50 -4.53 4.18
CA VAL A 36 13.56 -4.93 3.14
C VAL A 36 12.22 -4.25 3.38
N LEU A 37 11.72 -3.54 2.37
CA LEU A 37 10.43 -2.87 2.43
C LEU A 37 9.35 -3.79 1.90
N PHE A 38 8.39 -4.12 2.75
CA PHE A 38 7.11 -4.68 2.36
C PHE A 38 6.13 -3.53 2.19
N GLN A 39 5.23 -3.62 1.20
CA GLN A 39 4.26 -2.58 0.93
C GLN A 39 2.92 -3.19 0.54
N THR A 40 1.85 -2.55 0.98
CA THR A 40 0.45 -2.76 0.59
C THR A 40 -0.13 -1.42 0.16
N GLY A 41 -1.14 -1.44 -0.72
CA GLY A 41 -1.78 -0.26 -1.28
C GLY A 41 -3.29 -0.34 -1.16
N TYR A 42 -3.97 0.79 -1.02
CA TYR A 42 -5.42 0.84 -1.19
C TYR A 42 -5.88 2.24 -1.59
N GLY A 43 -6.99 2.29 -2.32
CA GLY A 43 -7.70 3.54 -2.62
C GLY A 43 -8.73 3.86 -1.53
N PRO A 44 -8.64 4.98 -0.79
CA PRO A 44 -9.61 5.36 0.23
C PRO A 44 -10.87 6.02 -0.37
N SER A 45 -11.36 5.50 -1.50
CA SER A 45 -12.55 6.00 -2.21
C SER A 45 -13.88 5.48 -1.64
N GLY A 46 -13.80 4.62 -0.63
CA GLY A 46 -14.92 4.09 0.12
C GLY A 46 -14.47 3.61 1.49
N LEU A 47 -15.44 3.21 2.32
CA LEU A 47 -15.14 2.67 3.64
C LEU A 47 -14.26 1.41 3.51
N PRO A 48 -13.20 1.27 4.32
CA PRO A 48 -12.36 0.09 4.30
C PRO A 48 -13.18 -1.16 4.63
N HIS A 49 -12.91 -2.25 3.92
CA HIS A 49 -13.60 -3.52 4.08
C HIS A 49 -12.60 -4.66 4.33
N ILE A 50 -13.11 -5.87 4.56
CA ILE A 50 -12.28 -7.05 4.85
C ILE A 50 -11.25 -7.36 3.75
N GLY A 51 -11.48 -6.89 2.52
CA GLY A 51 -10.55 -7.03 1.41
C GLY A 51 -9.30 -6.17 1.60
N THR A 52 -9.48 -4.89 1.94
CA THR A 52 -8.39 -3.97 2.31
C THR A 52 -7.58 -4.52 3.46
N PHE A 53 -8.26 -4.99 4.51
CA PHE A 53 -7.60 -5.66 5.64
C PHE A 53 -6.82 -6.90 5.20
N GLY A 54 -7.43 -7.73 4.35
CA GLY A 54 -6.81 -8.94 3.84
C GLY A 54 -5.51 -8.65 3.07
N GLU A 55 -5.40 -7.50 2.41
CA GLU A 55 -4.16 -7.11 1.73
C GLU A 55 -3.02 -6.81 2.71
N VAL A 56 -3.30 -6.02 3.75
CA VAL A 56 -2.33 -5.76 4.82
C VAL A 56 -1.96 -7.06 5.52
N ALA A 57 -2.96 -7.88 5.88
CA ALA A 57 -2.77 -9.15 6.57
C ALA A 57 -1.87 -10.12 5.79
N ARG A 58 -2.12 -10.31 4.48
CA ARG A 58 -1.30 -11.20 3.63
C ARG A 58 0.14 -10.70 3.54
N THR A 59 0.33 -9.40 3.38
CA THR A 59 1.68 -8.79 3.32
C THR A 59 2.41 -8.99 4.65
N SER A 60 1.75 -8.79 5.78
CA SER A 60 2.30 -9.05 7.11
C SER A 60 2.63 -10.53 7.34
N MET A 61 1.84 -11.47 6.81
CA MET A 61 2.17 -12.91 6.88
C MET A 61 3.48 -13.22 6.17
N VAL A 62 3.70 -12.68 4.97
CA VAL A 62 4.96 -12.87 4.23
C VAL A 62 6.12 -12.17 4.94
N ARG A 63 5.93 -10.93 5.42
CA ARG A 63 6.92 -10.20 6.20
C ARG A 63 7.34 -11.00 7.44
N LYS A 64 6.39 -11.55 8.20
CA LYS A 64 6.68 -12.34 9.39
C LYS A 64 7.42 -13.64 9.06
N ALA A 65 7.02 -14.31 7.98
CA ALA A 65 7.73 -15.49 7.48
C ALA A 65 9.18 -15.14 7.08
N PHE A 66 9.39 -14.00 6.42
CA PHE A 66 10.71 -13.50 6.07
C PHE A 66 11.59 -13.21 7.29
N GLU A 67 11.06 -12.51 8.30
CA GLU A 67 11.75 -12.25 9.58
C GLU A 67 12.09 -13.53 10.34
N THR A 68 11.29 -14.59 10.18
CA THR A 68 11.59 -15.90 10.79
C THR A 68 12.76 -16.60 10.08
N LEU A 69 12.91 -16.35 8.78
CA LEU A 69 13.93 -16.96 7.94
C LEU A 69 15.24 -16.16 7.88
N SER A 70 15.23 -14.89 8.31
CA SER A 70 16.33 -13.95 8.10
C SER A 70 16.41 -12.88 9.18
N ASP A 71 17.63 -12.45 9.46
CA ASP A 71 17.94 -11.39 10.42
C ASP A 71 17.95 -9.99 9.77
N ILE A 72 17.62 -9.90 8.47
CA ILE A 72 17.54 -8.62 7.74
C ILE A 72 16.35 -7.81 8.27
N PRO A 73 16.56 -6.54 8.69
CA PRO A 73 15.47 -5.69 9.15
C PRO A 73 14.38 -5.51 8.09
N THR A 74 13.13 -5.39 8.53
CA THR A 74 12.00 -5.17 7.63
C THR A 74 11.14 -3.98 8.09
N ARG A 75 10.43 -3.38 7.14
CA ARG A 75 9.42 -2.34 7.36
C ARG A 75 8.19 -2.67 6.52
N LEU A 76 7.02 -2.22 6.94
CA LEU A 76 5.76 -2.36 6.20
C LEU A 76 5.15 -1.00 5.95
N PHE A 77 5.00 -0.61 4.69
CA PHE A 77 4.24 0.59 4.32
C PHE A 77 2.80 0.20 3.97
N ALA A 78 1.83 0.84 4.65
CA ALA A 78 0.45 0.87 4.22
C ALA A 78 0.23 2.16 3.42
N PHE A 79 0.29 2.05 2.10
CA PHE A 79 0.22 3.18 1.18
C PHE A 79 -1.22 3.46 0.79
N SER A 80 -1.65 4.71 0.94
CA SER A 80 -2.98 5.17 0.59
C SER A 80 -2.92 5.98 -0.69
N ASP A 81 -3.62 5.53 -1.73
CA ASP A 81 -3.77 6.24 -3.01
C ASP A 81 -4.82 7.37 -2.88
N ASP A 82 -4.71 8.17 -1.81
CA ASP A 82 -5.66 9.23 -1.46
C ASP A 82 -5.61 10.49 -2.36
N MET A 83 -4.66 10.50 -3.31
CA MET A 83 -4.59 11.48 -4.38
C MET A 83 -5.48 11.10 -5.58
N ASP A 84 -5.97 9.85 -5.64
CA ASP A 84 -6.86 9.41 -6.72
C ASP A 84 -8.15 10.22 -6.75
N GLY A 85 -8.69 10.41 -7.96
CA GLY A 85 -9.98 11.07 -8.15
C GLY A 85 -11.16 10.22 -7.64
N LEU A 86 -12.14 10.87 -7.02
CA LEU A 86 -13.43 10.24 -6.70
C LEU A 86 -14.20 9.95 -8.00
N ARG A 87 -14.03 8.73 -8.54
CA ARG A 87 -14.66 8.33 -9.83
C ARG A 87 -16.17 8.10 -9.75
N LYS A 88 -16.67 7.75 -8.56
CA LYS A 88 -18.10 7.50 -8.31
C LYS A 88 -18.43 7.75 -6.85
N VAL A 89 -19.67 8.14 -6.59
CA VAL A 89 -20.19 8.29 -5.22
C VAL A 89 -20.50 6.90 -4.65
N PRO A 90 -19.95 6.51 -3.48
CA PRO A 90 -20.28 5.24 -2.85
C PRO A 90 -21.74 5.19 -2.37
N ASP A 91 -22.36 4.01 -2.46
CA ASP A 91 -23.76 3.85 -2.07
C ASP A 91 -23.99 3.81 -0.55
N ASN A 92 -22.95 3.54 0.21
CA ASN A 92 -22.98 3.29 1.65
C ASN A 92 -22.50 4.47 2.49
N VAL A 93 -22.52 5.69 1.94
CA VAL A 93 -22.14 6.93 2.64
C VAL A 93 -23.28 7.96 2.63
N PRO A 94 -23.39 8.81 3.66
CA PRO A 94 -24.35 9.92 3.67
C PRO A 94 -23.94 11.03 2.69
N ASN A 95 -24.80 12.04 2.52
CA ASN A 95 -24.51 13.27 1.75
C ASN A 95 -24.04 13.02 0.30
N LYS A 96 -24.72 12.11 -0.40
CA LYS A 96 -24.34 11.68 -1.75
C LYS A 96 -24.38 12.80 -2.78
N GLU A 97 -25.35 13.70 -2.67
CA GLU A 97 -25.51 14.85 -3.55
C GLU A 97 -24.31 15.79 -3.44
N MET A 98 -23.83 16.06 -2.22
CA MET A 98 -22.61 16.83 -1.99
C MET A 98 -21.39 16.12 -2.61
N LEU A 99 -21.24 14.81 -2.41
CA LEU A 99 -20.11 14.08 -2.99
C LEU A 99 -20.11 14.10 -4.53
N ALA A 100 -21.28 14.11 -5.16
CA ALA A 100 -21.41 14.18 -6.61
C ALA A 100 -20.83 15.49 -7.20
N GLU A 101 -20.85 16.59 -6.44
CA GLU A 101 -20.25 17.88 -6.83
C GLU A 101 -18.72 17.87 -6.78
N HIS A 102 -18.13 16.82 -6.19
CA HIS A 102 -16.69 16.66 -6.00
C HIS A 102 -16.11 15.44 -6.75
N LEU A 103 -16.83 14.90 -7.74
CA LEU A 103 -16.30 13.86 -8.63
C LEU A 103 -15.00 14.32 -9.31
N GLU A 104 -14.13 13.35 -9.59
CA GLU A 104 -12.80 13.53 -10.19
C GLU A 104 -11.78 14.33 -9.36
N LYS A 105 -12.20 14.94 -8.24
CA LYS A 105 -11.27 15.59 -7.30
C LYS A 105 -10.51 14.55 -6.48
N PRO A 106 -9.24 14.82 -6.08
CA PRO A 106 -8.50 13.98 -5.16
C PRO A 106 -9.31 13.69 -3.89
N LEU A 107 -9.24 12.48 -3.35
CA LEU A 107 -9.98 12.10 -2.13
C LEU A 107 -9.62 12.95 -0.91
N THR A 108 -8.39 13.49 -0.88
CA THR A 108 -7.94 14.49 0.10
C THR A 108 -8.59 15.87 -0.05
N GLN A 109 -9.28 16.15 -1.16
CA GLN A 109 -10.00 17.39 -1.45
C GLN A 109 -11.53 17.23 -1.51
N VAL A 110 -12.04 16.01 -1.38
CA VAL A 110 -13.48 15.74 -1.26
C VAL A 110 -13.90 15.94 0.19
N PRO A 111 -14.93 16.74 0.51
CA PRO A 111 -15.38 16.93 1.90
C PRO A 111 -15.78 15.61 2.56
N ASP A 112 -15.50 15.45 3.86
CA ASP A 112 -15.93 14.28 4.61
C ASP A 112 -17.47 14.23 4.71
N PRO A 113 -18.15 13.24 4.12
CA PRO A 113 -19.61 13.13 4.22
C PRO A 113 -20.08 12.89 5.66
N PHE A 114 -19.19 12.47 6.58
CA PHE A 114 -19.50 12.27 7.99
C PHE A 114 -19.20 13.48 8.88
N GLY A 115 -18.50 14.51 8.38
CA GLY A 115 -18.19 15.74 9.11
C GLY A 115 -17.22 15.57 10.28
N THR A 116 -16.35 14.57 10.23
CA THR A 116 -15.43 14.19 11.34
C THR A 116 -13.96 14.42 11.04
N HIS A 117 -13.59 14.47 9.76
CA HIS A 117 -12.21 14.63 9.29
C HIS A 117 -12.15 15.72 8.21
N GLU A 118 -10.93 16.12 7.84
CA GLU A 118 -10.66 17.19 6.87
C GLU A 118 -11.21 16.88 5.46
N SER A 119 -11.24 15.60 5.10
CA SER A 119 -11.74 15.14 3.80
C SER A 119 -12.25 13.69 3.89
N PHE A 120 -12.91 13.23 2.83
CA PHE A 120 -13.36 11.86 2.70
C PHE A 120 -12.19 10.86 2.69
N GLY A 121 -11.09 11.18 2.00
CA GLY A 121 -9.83 10.43 2.07
C GLY A 121 -9.29 10.34 3.50
N HIS A 122 -9.23 11.46 4.23
CA HIS A 122 -8.78 11.47 5.62
C HIS A 122 -9.67 10.62 6.54
N HIS A 123 -10.99 10.66 6.35
CA HIS A 123 -11.93 9.81 7.10
C HIS A 123 -11.62 8.32 6.88
N ASN A 124 -11.52 7.90 5.63
CA ASN A 124 -11.31 6.49 5.29
C ASN A 124 -9.91 6.01 5.72
N ASN A 125 -8.90 6.88 5.63
CA ASN A 125 -7.56 6.64 6.17
C ASN A 125 -7.58 6.43 7.68
N ALA A 126 -8.26 7.29 8.44
CA ALA A 126 -8.39 7.14 9.89
C ALA A 126 -9.12 5.85 10.28
N ARG A 127 -10.15 5.47 9.53
CA ARG A 127 -10.87 4.20 9.72
C ARG A 127 -9.97 2.99 9.50
N LEU A 128 -9.20 2.97 8.41
CA LEU A 128 -8.27 1.87 8.15
C LEU A 128 -7.24 1.78 9.27
N ARG A 129 -6.59 2.90 9.61
CA ARG A 129 -5.56 2.95 10.65
C ARG A 129 -6.10 2.43 11.99
N THR A 130 -7.26 2.92 12.42
CA THR A 130 -7.94 2.43 13.63
C THR A 130 -8.16 0.92 13.59
N PHE A 131 -8.56 0.38 12.44
CA PHE A 131 -8.78 -1.05 12.27
C PHE A 131 -7.47 -1.84 12.31
N LEU A 132 -6.39 -1.37 11.70
CA LEU A 132 -5.07 -2.01 11.75
C LEU A 132 -4.46 -1.95 13.15
N ASP A 133 -4.56 -0.80 13.81
CA ASP A 133 -4.03 -0.59 15.17
C ASP A 133 -4.74 -1.51 16.17
N ALA A 134 -6.05 -1.72 16.04
CA ALA A 134 -6.83 -2.62 16.89
C ALA A 134 -6.38 -4.09 16.80
N PHE A 135 -5.77 -4.50 15.69
CA PHE A 135 -5.22 -5.85 15.48
C PHE A 135 -3.72 -5.94 15.75
N GLY A 136 -3.09 -4.83 16.15
CA GLY A 136 -1.67 -4.79 16.50
C GLY A 136 -0.74 -4.92 15.29
N PHE A 137 -1.16 -4.47 14.11
CA PHE A 137 -0.27 -4.42 12.96
C PHE A 137 0.86 -3.42 13.19
N ASP A 138 2.09 -3.84 12.91
CA ASP A 138 3.26 -2.95 12.83
C ASP A 138 3.42 -2.46 11.40
N TYR A 139 3.09 -1.19 11.16
CA TYR A 139 3.13 -0.57 9.83
C TYR A 139 3.40 0.93 9.92
N GLU A 140 3.81 1.49 8.80
CA GLU A 140 3.92 2.92 8.58
C GLU A 140 2.92 3.35 7.53
N PHE A 141 2.05 4.29 7.90
CA PHE A 141 1.09 4.86 6.96
C PHE A 141 1.78 5.86 6.02
N LYS A 142 1.45 5.79 4.73
CA LYS A 142 1.94 6.71 3.70
C LYS A 142 0.76 7.24 2.87
N SER A 143 0.64 8.56 2.75
CA SER A 143 -0.34 9.23 1.90
C SER A 143 0.29 9.54 0.54
N ALA A 144 -0.40 9.17 -0.55
CA ALA A 144 0.00 9.59 -1.89
C ALA A 144 -0.02 11.11 -2.00
N THR A 145 -1.05 11.78 -1.48
CA THR A 145 -1.18 13.23 -1.49
C THR A 145 0.04 13.88 -0.84
N ASP A 146 0.48 13.41 0.32
CA ASP A 146 1.68 13.94 0.98
C ASP A 146 2.94 13.70 0.13
N CYS A 147 3.12 12.50 -0.43
CA CYS A 147 4.28 12.19 -1.26
C CYS A 147 4.34 13.05 -2.54
N TYR A 148 3.18 13.33 -3.16
CA TYR A 148 3.10 14.22 -4.33
C TYR A 148 3.32 15.69 -3.94
N THR A 149 2.66 16.18 -2.89
CA THR A 149 2.68 17.61 -2.54
C THR A 149 3.98 18.06 -1.88
N SER A 150 4.68 17.15 -1.19
CA SER A 150 6.01 17.42 -0.62
C SER A 150 7.15 17.36 -1.63
N GLY A 151 6.88 16.84 -2.84
CA GLY A 151 7.89 16.60 -3.87
C GLY A 151 8.72 15.33 -3.67
N GLU A 152 8.33 14.43 -2.74
CA GLU A 152 9.02 13.13 -2.53
C GLU A 152 9.11 12.33 -3.85
N PHE A 153 8.11 12.45 -4.73
CA PHE A 153 8.09 11.77 -6.01
C PHE A 153 8.72 12.56 -7.18
N ASP A 154 9.05 13.84 -7.03
CA ASP A 154 9.44 14.71 -8.15
C ASP A 154 10.60 14.17 -8.98
N ALA A 155 11.66 13.70 -8.31
CA ALA A 155 12.83 13.14 -9.00
C ALA A 155 12.46 11.90 -9.85
N THR A 156 11.52 11.08 -9.37
CA THR A 156 11.04 9.91 -10.11
C THR A 156 10.08 10.32 -11.22
N LEU A 157 9.21 11.30 -10.99
CA LEU A 157 8.30 11.84 -12.01
C LEU A 157 9.08 12.42 -13.20
N LEU A 158 10.12 13.21 -12.94
CA LEU A 158 11.02 13.73 -13.98
C LEU A 158 11.69 12.59 -14.75
N LYS A 159 12.15 11.54 -14.06
CA LYS A 159 12.74 10.37 -14.71
C LYS A 159 11.74 9.60 -15.58
N VAL A 160 10.48 9.51 -15.17
CA VAL A 160 9.41 8.90 -16.00
C VAL A 160 9.21 9.72 -17.27
N LEU A 161 9.21 11.06 -17.18
CA LEU A 161 9.12 11.95 -18.34
C LEU A 161 10.33 11.80 -19.27
N GLU A 162 11.56 11.77 -18.74
CA GLU A 162 12.78 11.51 -19.51
C GLU A 162 12.76 10.16 -20.23
N ARG A 163 12.04 9.18 -19.68
CA ARG A 163 11.92 7.82 -20.20
C ARG A 163 10.56 7.53 -20.80
N PHE A 164 9.80 8.57 -21.15
CA PHE A 164 8.41 8.44 -21.61
C PHE A 164 8.25 7.38 -22.69
N ASP A 165 9.03 7.46 -23.78
CA ASP A 165 8.94 6.50 -24.88
C ASP A 165 9.28 5.07 -24.44
N ALA A 166 10.28 4.92 -23.57
CA ALA A 166 10.65 3.60 -23.06
C ALA A 166 9.53 3.00 -22.22
N VAL A 167 8.86 3.80 -21.38
CA VAL A 167 7.71 3.37 -20.59
C VAL A 167 6.54 3.01 -21.51
N ILE A 168 6.20 3.88 -22.46
CA ILE A 168 5.12 3.65 -23.44
C ILE A 168 5.37 2.37 -24.24
N ASN A 169 6.60 2.12 -24.69
CA ASN A 169 6.94 0.93 -25.46
C ASN A 169 6.84 -0.38 -24.66
N VAL A 170 6.91 -0.32 -23.32
CA VAL A 170 6.62 -1.47 -22.45
C VAL A 170 5.11 -1.68 -22.30
N ILE A 171 4.33 -0.60 -22.20
CA ILE A 171 2.89 -0.67 -21.94
C ILE A 171 2.08 -0.95 -23.20
N LEU A 172 2.35 -0.30 -24.34
CA LEU A 172 1.57 -0.43 -25.57
C LEU A 172 1.31 -1.89 -26.00
N PRO A 173 2.31 -2.80 -25.99
CA PRO A 173 2.07 -4.20 -26.35
C PRO A 173 1.08 -4.94 -25.41
N THR A 174 0.89 -4.44 -24.19
CA THR A 174 -0.01 -5.05 -23.19
C THR A 174 -1.47 -4.61 -23.34
N LEU A 175 -1.73 -3.53 -24.07
CA LEU A 175 -3.08 -2.96 -24.22
C LEU A 175 -3.96 -3.70 -25.24
N GLY A 176 -3.42 -4.73 -25.92
CA GLY A 176 -4.13 -5.44 -26.98
C GLY A 176 -4.26 -4.61 -28.26
N ALA A 177 -4.55 -5.28 -29.39
CA ALA A 177 -4.84 -4.64 -30.67
C ALA A 177 -6.31 -4.18 -30.75
#